data_AF-A0A0D5XY20-F1
#
_entry.id   AF-A0A0D5XY20-F1
#
_cell.length_a   1.000
_cell.length_b   1.000
_cell.length_c   1.000
_cell.angle_alpha   90.00
_cell.angle_beta   90.00
_cell.angle_gamma   90.00
#
_symmetry.space_group_name_H-M   'P 1'
#
loop_
_entity.id
_entity.type
_entity.pdbx_description
1 polymer ?
#
loop_
_entity_poly.entity_id
_entity_poly.type
_entity_poly.pdbx_seq_one_letter_code
_entity_poly.pdbx_strand_id
1 'polypeptide(L)'
;MSEKLLVKWVNRTPTHPLGVCEAATMKWLAAIDNSGLAQSLKLTPEQCDALQDLVEDGETFVILLPPMLLPTSSFDPFAAIPPSVDALKVMKAGNFYFVNAEGLSVAAGGHAMGIYKNTTNLFFFDPEFGIYSYDFNSTADLNNIVKRTQGYGTAAYCPGVFTPPPKP
;
A
#
# COMPACT_ATOMS: atom_id res chain seq x y z
N MET A 1 9.75 16.26 11.28
CA MET A 1 8.89 15.16 10.78
C MET A 1 7.65 15.13 11.64
N SER A 2 6.48 14.99 11.01
CA SER A 2 5.17 14.93 11.65
C SER A 2 4.57 13.51 11.69
N GLU A 3 5.38 12.51 11.29
CA GLU A 3 5.03 11.10 11.30
C GLU A 3 4.25 10.68 12.55
N LYS A 4 3.10 10.04 12.32
CA LYS A 4 2.28 9.47 13.37
C LYS A 4 1.96 8.01 13.04
N LEU A 5 2.42 7.09 13.89
CA LEU A 5 1.97 5.70 13.86
C LEU A 5 0.49 5.65 14.27
N LEU A 6 -0.34 5.06 13.41
CA LEU A 6 -1.78 4.87 13.65
C LEU A 6 -2.06 3.46 14.16
N VAL A 7 -1.45 2.45 13.53
CA VAL A 7 -1.65 1.03 13.85
C VAL A 7 -0.30 0.34 13.74
N LYS A 8 0.11 -0.36 14.79
CA LYS A 8 1.25 -1.29 14.73
C LYS A 8 0.79 -2.58 14.05
N TRP A 9 1.53 -3.06 13.07
CA TRP A 9 1.18 -4.27 12.32
C TRP A 9 2.06 -5.47 12.71
N VAL A 10 1.55 -6.67 12.46
CA VAL A 10 2.29 -7.93 12.58
C VAL A 10 2.17 -8.65 11.25
N ASN A 11 3.27 -8.75 10.49
CA ASN A 11 3.23 -9.27 9.12
C ASN A 11 3.03 -10.79 9.02
N ARG A 12 2.57 -11.50 10.05
CA ARG A 12 2.62 -12.97 10.09
C ARG A 12 1.38 -13.56 10.70
N THR A 13 1.02 -14.74 10.22
CA THR A 13 -0.05 -15.59 10.76
C THR A 13 0.48 -17.00 10.98
N PRO A 14 -0.27 -17.87 11.69
CA PRO A 14 0.05 -19.29 11.76
C PRO A 14 0.12 -19.95 10.36
N THR A 15 -0.71 -19.50 9.43
CA THR A 15 -0.80 -19.98 8.04
C THR A 15 0.41 -19.51 7.21
N HIS A 16 0.76 -18.22 7.31
CA HIS A 16 1.88 -17.60 6.59
C HIS A 16 2.94 -17.07 7.57
N PRO A 17 3.84 -17.94 8.06
CA PRO A 17 4.87 -17.54 9.02
C PRO A 17 5.97 -16.66 8.40
N LEU A 18 6.08 -16.64 7.06
CA LEU A 18 7.02 -15.79 6.33
C LEU A 18 6.44 -14.39 6.09
N GLY A 19 5.15 -14.33 5.81
CA GLY A 19 4.33 -13.15 6.02
C GLY A 19 3.22 -12.97 5.00
N VAL A 20 2.41 -11.93 5.16
CA VAL A 20 1.23 -11.65 4.33
C VAL A 20 1.35 -10.32 3.58
N CYS A 21 2.55 -9.95 3.17
CA CYS A 21 2.91 -8.56 2.84
C CYS A 21 2.11 -7.99 1.66
N GLU A 22 2.19 -8.64 0.49
CA GLU A 22 1.48 -8.28 -0.73
C GLU A 22 -0.04 -8.31 -0.51
N ALA A 23 -0.52 -9.39 0.11
CA ALA A 23 -1.93 -9.56 0.42
C ALA A 23 -2.46 -8.46 1.35
N ALA A 24 -1.73 -8.13 2.40
CA ALA A 24 -2.09 -7.07 3.35
C ALA A 24 -2.14 -5.72 2.66
N THR A 25 -1.14 -5.36 1.85
CA THR A 25 -1.14 -4.10 1.12
C THR A 25 -2.32 -3.99 0.15
N MET A 26 -2.62 -5.05 -0.61
CA MET A 26 -3.78 -5.08 -1.50
C MET A 26 -5.10 -4.95 -0.73
N LYS A 27 -5.27 -5.71 0.36
CA LYS A 27 -6.47 -5.67 1.22
C LYS A 27 -6.63 -4.30 1.89
N TRP A 28 -5.54 -3.67 2.30
CA TRP A 28 -5.58 -2.35 2.91
C TRP A 28 -6.09 -1.29 1.92
N LEU A 29 -5.55 -1.27 0.69
CA LEU A 29 -6.02 -0.37 -0.37
C LEU A 29 -7.48 -0.64 -0.72
N ALA A 30 -7.87 -1.91 -0.90
CA ALA A 30 -9.25 -2.27 -1.17
C ALA A 30 -10.20 -1.88 -0.03
N ALA A 31 -9.79 -2.03 1.24
CA ALA A 31 -10.61 -1.61 2.37
C ALA A 31 -10.82 -0.08 2.40
N ILE A 32 -9.81 0.70 1.99
CA ILE A 32 -9.96 2.16 1.84
C ILE A 32 -10.99 2.46 0.75
N ASP A 33 -10.88 1.82 -0.41
CA ASP A 33 -11.78 2.07 -1.53
C ASP A 33 -13.24 1.69 -1.21
N ASN A 34 -13.44 0.50 -0.65
CA ASN A 34 -14.78 -0.04 -0.42
C ASN A 34 -15.46 0.53 0.83
N SER A 35 -14.70 0.99 1.82
CA SER A 35 -15.27 1.30 3.16
C SER A 35 -14.57 2.45 3.89
N GLY A 36 -13.59 3.10 3.26
CA GLY A 36 -12.86 4.23 3.81
C GLY A 36 -11.75 3.86 4.79
N LEU A 37 -10.91 4.86 5.09
CA LEU A 37 -9.71 4.71 5.91
C LEU A 37 -9.99 4.06 7.27
N ALA A 38 -11.07 4.46 7.96
CA ALA A 38 -11.39 3.94 9.30
C ALA A 38 -11.57 2.42 9.33
N GLN A 39 -12.07 1.82 8.24
CA GLN A 39 -12.20 0.37 8.15
C GLN A 39 -10.88 -0.31 7.82
N SER A 40 -10.05 0.31 6.96
CA SER A 40 -8.71 -0.20 6.64
C SER A 40 -7.80 -0.31 7.87
N LEU A 41 -7.99 0.54 8.89
CA LEU A 41 -7.23 0.50 10.15
C LEU A 41 -7.60 -0.69 11.06
N LYS A 42 -8.67 -1.42 10.72
CA LYS A 42 -9.14 -2.60 11.47
C LYS A 42 -8.81 -3.92 10.77
N LEU A 43 -8.14 -3.87 9.61
CA LEU A 43 -7.68 -5.07 8.93
C LEU A 43 -6.82 -5.88 9.91
N THR A 44 -6.85 -7.20 9.83
CA THR A 44 -5.93 -8.08 10.58
C THR A 44 -5.11 -8.94 9.62
N PRO A 45 -3.95 -9.48 10.05
CA PRO A 45 -3.13 -10.36 9.22
C PRO A 45 -3.90 -11.61 8.73
N GLU A 46 -4.73 -12.23 9.57
CA GLU A 46 -5.50 -13.43 9.23
C GLU A 46 -6.53 -13.20 8.12
N GLN A 47 -7.00 -11.96 7.96
CA GLN A 47 -7.88 -11.59 6.84
C GLN A 47 -7.16 -11.55 5.49
N CYS A 48 -5.84 -11.68 5.49
CA CYS A 48 -4.99 -11.67 4.32
C CYS A 48 -4.60 -13.08 3.87
N ASP A 49 -4.73 -14.11 4.73
CA ASP A 49 -4.28 -15.50 4.48
C ASP A 49 -4.75 -16.02 3.12
N ALA A 50 -6.06 -16.03 2.87
CA ALA A 50 -6.61 -16.57 1.62
C ALA A 50 -6.14 -15.84 0.35
N LEU A 51 -5.74 -14.57 0.46
CA LEU A 51 -5.15 -13.83 -0.66
C LEU A 51 -3.64 -14.09 -0.75
N GLN A 52 -2.98 -14.30 0.39
CA GLN A 52 -1.56 -14.65 0.44
C GLN A 52 -1.31 -16.04 -0.15
N ASP A 53 -2.21 -17.00 0.06
CA ASP A 53 -2.19 -18.30 -0.64
C ASP A 53 -2.06 -18.12 -2.15
N LEU A 54 -2.89 -17.26 -2.75
CA LEU A 54 -2.85 -16.99 -4.20
C LEU A 54 -1.53 -16.34 -4.64
N VAL A 55 -0.98 -15.43 -3.82
CA VAL A 55 0.31 -14.79 -4.09
C VAL A 55 1.44 -15.83 -4.05
N GLU A 56 1.43 -16.72 -3.07
CA GLU A 56 2.42 -17.80 -2.92
C GLU A 56 2.31 -18.85 -4.03
N ASP A 57 1.10 -19.04 -4.58
CA ASP A 57 0.84 -19.85 -5.78
C ASP A 57 1.24 -19.15 -7.10
N GLY A 58 1.74 -17.92 -7.04
CA GLY A 58 2.31 -17.18 -8.17
C GLY A 58 1.38 -16.17 -8.83
N GLU A 59 0.20 -15.90 -8.27
CA GLU A 59 -0.62 -14.78 -8.70
C GLU A 59 0.01 -13.44 -8.31
N THR A 60 -0.21 -12.41 -9.13
CA THR A 60 0.43 -11.11 -8.95
C THR A 60 -0.59 -10.03 -8.62
N PHE A 61 -0.15 -8.96 -7.96
CA PHE A 61 -0.98 -7.79 -7.64
C PHE A 61 -1.66 -7.18 -8.88
N VAL A 62 -1.06 -7.36 -10.06
CA VAL A 62 -1.61 -6.95 -11.37
C VAL A 62 -2.96 -7.60 -11.64
N ILE A 63 -3.12 -8.86 -11.24
CA ILE A 63 -4.34 -9.66 -11.44
C ILE A 63 -5.25 -9.56 -10.21
N LEU A 64 -4.65 -9.58 -9.02
CA LEU A 64 -5.35 -9.71 -7.74
C LEU A 64 -5.97 -8.41 -7.23
N LEU A 65 -5.31 -7.25 -7.38
CA LEU A 65 -5.81 -5.98 -6.84
C LEU A 65 -7.03 -5.44 -7.60
N PRO A 66 -7.04 -5.36 -8.96
CA PRO A 66 -8.17 -4.78 -9.69
C PRO A 66 -9.56 -5.33 -9.32
N PRO A 67 -9.79 -6.65 -9.19
CA PRO A 67 -11.13 -7.17 -8.87
C PRO A 67 -11.57 -6.90 -7.43
N MET A 68 -10.67 -6.46 -6.54
CA MET A 68 -11.03 -6.09 -5.16
C MET A 68 -11.43 -4.61 -5.02
N LEU A 69 -11.13 -3.78 -6.01
CA LEU A 69 -11.48 -2.37 -6.02
C LEU A 69 -12.93 -2.19 -6.51
N LEU A 70 -13.51 -1.03 -6.20
CA LEU A 70 -14.80 -0.64 -6.77
C LEU A 70 -14.68 -0.55 -8.30
N PRO A 71 -15.73 -0.88 -9.08
CA PRO A 71 -15.68 -0.86 -10.54
C PRO A 71 -15.35 0.51 -11.16
N THR A 72 -15.49 1.58 -10.39
CA THR A 72 -15.21 2.96 -10.78
C THR A 72 -13.82 3.45 -10.37
N SER A 73 -13.07 2.61 -9.64
CA SER A 73 -11.68 2.84 -9.28
C SER A 73 -10.75 2.32 -10.38
N SER A 74 -9.55 2.86 -10.46
CA SER A 74 -8.55 2.45 -11.45
C SER A 74 -7.22 2.11 -10.80
N PHE A 75 -6.52 1.12 -11.35
CA PHE A 75 -5.17 0.76 -10.98
C PHE A 75 -4.36 0.50 -12.27
N ASP A 76 -3.20 1.14 -12.38
CA ASP A 76 -2.31 1.02 -13.54
C ASP A 76 -0.96 0.43 -13.10
N PRO A 77 -0.86 -0.91 -13.04
CA PRO A 77 0.36 -1.60 -12.61
C PRO A 77 1.51 -1.49 -13.62
N PHE A 78 1.24 -1.09 -14.87
CA PHE A 78 2.23 -1.07 -15.95
C PHE A 78 2.80 0.33 -16.20
N ALA A 79 2.19 1.39 -15.62
CA ALA A 79 2.73 2.74 -15.59
C ALA A 79 3.57 3.00 -14.32
N ALA A 80 4.38 2.02 -13.91
CA ALA A 80 5.18 2.11 -12.71
C ALA A 80 6.27 3.19 -12.84
N ILE A 81 6.42 4.05 -11.82
CA ILE A 81 7.40 5.13 -11.80
C ILE A 81 8.36 5.00 -10.61
N PRO A 82 9.59 5.54 -10.70
CA PRO A 82 10.54 5.50 -9.59
C PRO A 82 10.01 6.24 -8.33
N PRO A 83 10.25 5.70 -7.12
CA PRO A 83 9.95 6.37 -5.86
C PRO A 83 10.68 7.72 -5.77
N SER A 84 9.91 8.79 -5.68
CA SER A 84 10.45 10.15 -5.58
C SER A 84 9.48 11.08 -4.86
N VAL A 85 10.01 12.17 -4.29
CA VAL A 85 9.18 13.21 -3.66
C VAL A 85 8.25 13.85 -4.69
N ASP A 86 8.71 14.02 -5.92
CA ASP A 86 7.90 14.61 -7.00
C ASP A 86 6.72 13.70 -7.37
N ALA A 87 6.93 12.38 -7.43
CA ALA A 87 5.84 11.41 -7.60
C ALA A 87 4.80 11.49 -6.47
N LEU A 88 5.22 11.74 -5.22
CA LEU A 88 4.28 11.96 -4.12
C LEU A 88 3.53 13.28 -4.26
N LYS A 89 4.22 14.38 -4.60
CA LYS A 89 3.63 15.73 -4.69
C LYS A 89 2.54 15.87 -5.76
N VAL A 90 2.55 15.05 -6.80
CA VAL A 90 1.51 15.08 -7.84
C VAL A 90 0.24 14.31 -7.46
N MET A 91 0.25 13.55 -6.35
CA MET A 91 -0.93 12.85 -5.88
C MET A 91 -2.07 13.83 -5.55
N LYS A 92 -3.29 13.49 -5.96
CA LYS A 92 -4.52 14.17 -5.57
C LYS A 92 -5.25 13.35 -4.50
N ALA A 93 -6.25 13.94 -3.86
CA ALA A 93 -7.09 13.19 -2.93
C ALA A 93 -7.78 12.03 -3.67
N GLY A 94 -7.73 10.82 -3.10
CA GLY A 94 -8.21 9.60 -3.75
C GLY A 94 -7.11 8.83 -4.50
N ASN A 95 -5.94 9.42 -4.74
CA ASN A 95 -4.83 8.70 -5.36
C ASN A 95 -4.20 7.73 -4.36
N PHE A 96 -3.73 6.61 -4.88
CA PHE A 96 -2.87 5.68 -4.15
C PHE A 96 -1.70 5.20 -5.02
N TYR A 97 -0.68 4.67 -4.36
CA TYR A 97 0.37 3.87 -4.98
C TYR A 97 0.40 2.49 -4.32
N PHE A 98 0.37 1.44 -5.13
CA PHE A 98 0.89 0.15 -4.72
C PHE A 98 2.39 0.17 -4.99
N VAL A 99 3.19 0.02 -3.94
CA VAL A 99 4.65 0.01 -4.05
C VAL A 99 5.08 -1.44 -4.13
N ASN A 100 5.54 -1.84 -5.32
CA ASN A 100 6.15 -3.14 -5.52
C ASN A 100 7.66 -2.99 -5.32
N ALA A 101 8.23 -3.60 -4.28
CA ALA A 101 9.68 -3.63 -4.07
C ALA A 101 10.27 -4.96 -4.54
N GLU A 102 11.11 -4.91 -5.57
CA GLU A 102 11.96 -6.02 -5.98
C GLU A 102 13.30 -5.94 -5.24
N GLY A 103 13.60 -6.90 -4.35
CA GLY A 103 14.85 -6.87 -3.59
C GLY A 103 15.32 -8.21 -3.03
N LEU A 104 16.31 -8.81 -3.70
CA LEU A 104 17.28 -9.80 -3.22
C LEU A 104 16.73 -11.15 -2.73
N SER A 105 16.21 -11.88 -3.70
CA SER A 105 15.88 -13.31 -3.73
C SER A 105 14.45 -13.67 -3.34
N VAL A 106 13.87 -14.57 -4.14
CA VAL A 106 12.68 -15.37 -3.81
C VAL A 106 12.81 -16.17 -2.50
N ALA A 107 14.02 -16.28 -1.92
CA ALA A 107 14.24 -16.81 -0.58
C ALA A 107 14.04 -15.77 0.55
N ALA A 108 13.97 -14.48 0.21
CA ALA A 108 13.76 -13.36 1.13
C ALA A 108 12.32 -12.79 1.09
N GLY A 109 11.49 -13.21 0.13
CA GLY A 109 10.13 -12.70 -0.06
C GLY A 109 10.11 -11.33 -0.74
N GLY A 110 9.10 -11.08 -1.58
CA GLY A 110 8.80 -9.72 -2.03
C GLY A 110 8.35 -8.85 -0.84
N HIS A 111 8.47 -7.54 -0.97
CA HIS A 111 7.89 -6.62 0.00
C HIS A 111 7.00 -5.60 -0.73
N ALA A 112 5.78 -5.43 -0.23
CA ALA A 112 4.81 -4.51 -0.77
C ALA A 112 4.41 -3.48 0.28
N MET A 113 4.32 -2.21 -0.15
CA MET A 113 3.84 -1.13 0.69
C MET A 113 2.70 -0.39 -0.02
N GLY A 114 1.84 0.26 0.77
CA GLY A 114 0.73 1.06 0.26
C GLY A 114 0.94 2.54 0.59
N ILE A 115 0.65 3.41 -0.36
CA ILE A 115 0.56 4.86 -0.11
C ILE A 115 -0.81 5.33 -0.54
N TYR A 116 -1.51 6.08 0.29
CA TYR A 116 -2.82 6.66 -0.03
C TYR A 116 -2.86 8.13 0.35
N LYS A 117 -3.36 9.00 -0.54
CA LYS A 117 -3.56 10.41 -0.26
C LYS A 117 -5.05 10.72 -0.06
N ASN A 118 -5.41 11.25 1.11
CA ASN A 118 -6.72 11.88 1.29
C ASN A 118 -6.63 13.40 1.02
N THR A 119 -7.65 14.17 1.41
CA THR A 119 -7.67 15.63 1.23
C THR A 119 -6.51 16.36 1.93
N THR A 120 -5.96 15.79 3.00
CA THR A 120 -5.06 16.50 3.93
C THR A 120 -3.70 15.82 4.08
N ASN A 121 -3.69 14.50 4.26
CA ASN A 121 -2.54 13.71 4.67
C ASN A 121 -2.18 12.64 3.62
N LEU A 122 -0.96 12.13 3.76
CA LEU A 122 -0.56 10.85 3.20
C LEU A 122 -0.64 9.78 4.28
N PHE A 123 -1.18 8.63 3.91
CA PHE A 123 -1.14 7.42 4.69
C PHE A 123 -0.17 6.46 4.02
N PHE A 124 0.66 5.82 4.83
CA PHE A 124 1.63 4.85 4.39
C PHE A 124 1.43 3.58 5.18
N PHE A 125 1.27 2.47 4.48
CA PHE A 125 1.22 1.16 5.09
C PHE A 125 2.43 0.36 4.68
N ASP A 126 3.14 -0.10 5.69
CA ASP A 126 4.26 -1.01 5.58
C ASP A 126 3.93 -2.22 6.47
N PRO A 127 3.58 -3.38 5.89
CA PRO A 127 3.17 -4.55 6.65
C PRO A 127 4.23 -5.04 7.65
N GLU A 128 5.51 -4.71 7.51
CA GLU A 128 6.51 -5.08 8.52
C GLU A 128 6.39 -4.28 9.81
N PHE A 129 5.83 -3.07 9.75
CA PHE A 129 5.86 -2.15 10.89
C PHE A 129 4.48 -1.59 11.28
N GLY A 130 3.68 -1.11 10.33
CA GLY A 130 2.45 -0.42 10.66
C GLY A 130 1.89 0.51 9.59
N ILE A 131 0.76 1.11 9.95
CA ILE A 131 0.08 2.16 9.20
C ILE A 131 0.42 3.51 9.83
N TYR A 132 0.89 4.44 9.01
CA TYR A 132 1.38 5.76 9.42
C TYR A 132 0.59 6.86 8.71
N SER A 133 0.47 8.01 9.36
CA SER A 133 0.03 9.27 8.75
C SER A 133 1.20 10.24 8.69
N TYR A 134 1.30 10.96 7.57
CA TYR A 134 2.30 11.99 7.30
C TYR A 134 1.61 13.27 6.82
N ASP A 135 2.17 14.43 7.17
CA ASP A 135 1.80 15.71 6.56
C ASP A 135 2.29 15.75 5.10
N PHE A 136 1.34 15.90 4.18
CA PHE A 136 1.62 15.98 2.74
C PHE A 136 2.47 17.20 2.35
N ASN A 137 2.40 18.29 3.13
CA ASN A 137 3.12 19.53 2.82
C ASN A 137 4.55 19.52 3.39
N SER A 138 4.88 18.55 4.25
CA SER A 138 6.17 18.43 4.89
C SER A 138 7.16 17.70 3.98
N THR A 139 8.12 18.43 3.42
CA THR A 139 9.18 17.83 2.58
C THR A 139 9.99 16.77 3.34
N ALA A 140 10.18 16.94 4.65
CA ALA A 140 10.86 15.93 5.48
C ALA A 140 10.07 14.62 5.56
N ASP A 141 8.74 14.69 5.66
CA ASP A 141 7.89 13.51 5.71
C ASP A 141 7.81 12.80 4.35
N LEU A 142 7.72 13.56 3.25
CA LEU A 142 7.79 12.99 1.90
C LEU A 142 9.12 12.28 1.64
N ASN A 143 10.25 12.88 2.05
CA ASN A 143 11.57 12.24 1.97
C ASN A 143 11.64 10.96 2.80
N ASN A 144 10.99 10.92 3.97
CA ASN A 144 10.96 9.73 4.80
C ASN A 144 10.23 8.57 4.11
N ILE A 145 9.05 8.83 3.50
CA ILE A 145 8.31 7.82 2.73
C ILE A 145 9.19 7.27 1.59
N VAL A 146 9.81 8.15 0.79
CA VAL A 146 10.67 7.73 -0.33
C VAL A 146 11.82 6.85 0.17
N LYS A 147 12.50 7.26 1.24
CA LYS A 147 13.59 6.49 1.84
C LYS A 147 13.13 5.10 2.29
N ARG A 148 11.97 4.98 2.93
CA ARG A 148 11.41 3.69 3.34
C ARG A 148 11.14 2.79 2.15
N THR A 149 10.56 3.33 1.08
CA THR A 149 10.28 2.55 -0.14
C THR A 149 11.53 2.09 -0.88
N GLN A 150 12.65 2.82 -0.76
CA GLN A 150 13.93 2.45 -1.35
C GLN A 150 14.75 1.46 -0.51
N GLY A 151 14.37 1.24 0.76
CA GLY A 151 15.06 0.31 1.67
C GLY A 151 14.98 -1.16 1.25
N TYR A 152 14.06 -1.48 0.33
CA TYR A 152 13.73 -2.84 -0.10
C TYR A 152 14.20 -3.17 -1.54
N GLY A 153 15.16 -2.40 -2.08
CA GLY A 153 15.70 -2.61 -3.42
C GLY A 153 15.05 -1.75 -4.50
N THR A 154 14.83 -2.32 -5.68
CA THR A 154 14.18 -1.63 -6.81
C THR A 154 12.68 -1.57 -6.55
N ALA A 155 12.25 -0.53 -5.87
CA ALA A 155 10.84 -0.24 -5.71
C ALA A 155 10.29 0.59 -6.87
N ALA A 156 9.03 0.36 -7.22
CA ALA A 156 8.29 1.17 -8.18
C ALA A 156 6.90 1.53 -7.64
N TYR A 157 6.46 2.76 -7.89
CA TYR A 157 5.11 3.23 -7.56
C TYR A 157 4.18 2.89 -8.71
N CYS A 158 3.25 1.97 -8.47
CA CYS A 158 2.17 1.63 -9.39
C CYS A 158 0.94 2.49 -9.05
N PRO A 159 0.55 3.47 -9.90
CA PRO A 159 -0.53 4.42 -9.60
C PRO A 159 -1.91 3.78 -9.61
N GLY A 160 -2.78 4.32 -8.75
CA GLY A 160 -4.22 4.12 -8.84
C GLY A 160 -5.01 5.30 -8.28
N VAL A 161 -6.31 5.27 -8.53
CA VAL A 161 -7.28 6.30 -8.12
C VAL A 161 -8.53 5.60 -7.63
N PHE A 162 -8.92 5.90 -6.39
CA PHE A 162 -10.16 5.42 -5.80
C PHE A 162 -11.38 6.17 -6.32
N THR A 163 -12.53 5.52 -6.21
CA THR A 163 -13.81 6.12 -6.54
C THR A 163 -14.04 7.35 -5.66
N PRO A 164 -14.31 8.53 -6.25
CA PRO A 164 -14.67 9.70 -5.45
C PRO A 164 -15.95 9.40 -4.67
N PRO A 165 -16.05 9.78 -3.38
CA PRO A 165 -17.32 9.71 -2.69
C PRO A 165 -18.36 10.54 -3.47
N PRO A 166 -19.63 10.10 -3.53
CA PRO A 166 -20.69 10.88 -4.17
C PRO A 166 -20.68 12.32 -3.65
N LYS A 167 -20.91 13.29 -4.53
CA LYS A 167 -21.11 14.67 -4.07
C LYS A 167 -22.31 14.68 -3.10
N PRO A 168 -22.23 15.41 -1.97
CA PRO A 168 -23.35 15.57 -1.05
C PRO A 168 -24.60 16.09 -1.76
#